data_AF-A0A2S6CNF1-F1
#
_entry.id   AF-A0A2S6CNF1-F1
#
_cell.length_a   1.000
_cell.length_b   1.000
_cell.length_c   1.000
_cell.angle_alpha   90.00
_cell.angle_beta   90.00
_cell.angle_gamma   90.00
#
_symmetry.space_group_name_H-M   'P 1'
#
loop_
_entity.id
_entity.type
_entity.pdbx_description
1 polymer ?
#
loop_
_entity_poly.entity_id
_entity_poly.type
_entity_poly.pdbx_seq_one_letter_code
_entity_poly.pdbx_strand_id
1 'polypeptide(L)'
;MGYTSGQRVLVALFKAVNAIIPWHKLPPLIGALNLLALRDELREKNLYDTYPTEDFQGTTKSDPIVDTKFICARNSDGLHNDLERPKMGCAAMRFGRNVPRKYTAPPSDHDLMTPDPRLVSAKLLQRTEFKPATIVNLLAAAWIQFQVHDWAQHTNSQTKFHHIPLKADDPWPENPMKVAKTVQDEPLDEEDQKSMAPLRRPLASYVASITLDVDRIEGEHFLPRGHDGIPKTGFKENWWLGLELLHTLFALEHNAICSMLKTKNPSWSGDEIFDVARLINCALMAKIHTIEWTPAILPHPTLELGMNANWSGLLGPYWSKLFSNFGKSEAFTGIPESGADSGKTPYCLTEEFVSVYRFHSLIPDDVAFFKLRTGEHTSNIPIQDIAFENARSVFEGPQNLNFADAFYSFGINFPGAITAHNMPSFLRDLKKPDGEHLDMGCVDILRDRERGVPRYCQFRRLFNMPVPKSFSALTGGNATLATELSQVYDGDIEKVDLLIGCLCEPLPKGFGFSDTAFRVFILMASRRLKSDRFIASDFKDEIYTKEGIDWVQDNDMRDVLVRHFPDLRAPLKDVKNAFAPWGKVGRSEEYRGVQITAPEK
;
A
#
# COMPACT_ATOMS: atom_id res chain seq x y z
N MET A 1 9.96 21.34 -13.52
CA MET A 1 10.92 22.47 -13.36
C MET A 1 11.77 22.28 -12.09
N GLY A 2 12.78 23.11 -11.82
CA GLY A 2 13.51 23.10 -10.53
C GLY A 2 12.83 23.97 -9.47
N TYR A 3 13.17 23.80 -8.17
CA TYR A 3 12.54 24.58 -7.10
C TYR A 3 12.72 26.08 -7.23
N THR A 4 11.66 26.80 -6.85
CA THR A 4 11.69 28.24 -6.64
C THR A 4 12.58 28.62 -5.46
N SER A 5 13.07 29.86 -5.44
CA SER A 5 13.82 30.40 -4.30
C SER A 5 13.04 30.31 -2.99
N GLY A 6 11.71 30.48 -3.03
CA GLY A 6 10.82 30.37 -1.87
C GLY A 6 10.80 28.95 -1.27
N GLN A 7 10.67 27.91 -2.09
CA GLN A 7 10.72 26.52 -1.64
C GLN A 7 12.06 26.18 -0.98
N ARG A 8 13.18 26.63 -1.55
CA ARG A 8 14.51 26.43 -0.97
C ARG A 8 14.68 27.09 0.40
N VAL A 9 14.12 28.30 0.58
CA VAL A 9 14.09 28.99 1.88
C VAL A 9 13.22 28.23 2.88
N LEU A 10 12.05 27.73 2.47
CA LEU A 10 11.15 26.96 3.32
C LEU A 10 11.79 25.63 3.80
N VAL A 11 12.45 24.91 2.90
CA VAL A 11 13.25 23.71 3.21
C VAL A 11 14.35 24.04 4.22
N ALA A 12 15.14 25.10 3.98
CA ALA A 12 16.23 25.48 4.86
C ALA A 12 15.74 25.88 6.27
N LEU A 13 14.63 26.62 6.34
CA LEU A 13 13.97 27.00 7.59
C LEU A 13 13.54 25.76 8.38
N PHE A 14 12.78 24.85 7.76
CA PHE A 14 12.30 23.66 8.47
C PHE A 14 13.40 22.65 8.79
N LYS A 15 14.51 22.61 8.05
CA LYS A 15 15.71 21.89 8.49
C LYS A 15 16.29 22.43 9.79
N ALA A 16 16.40 23.75 9.93
CA ALA A 16 16.89 24.37 11.16
C ALA A 16 15.93 24.10 12.35
N VAL A 17 14.62 24.16 12.12
CA VAL A 17 13.61 23.78 13.13
C VAL A 17 13.72 22.30 13.51
N ASN A 18 13.77 21.39 12.52
CA ASN A 18 13.81 19.94 12.71
C ASN A 18 15.10 19.45 13.41
N ALA A 19 16.17 20.24 13.42
CA ALA A 19 17.37 19.97 14.20
C ALA A 19 17.16 20.09 15.73
N ILE A 20 16.08 20.76 16.17
CA ILE A 20 15.75 21.01 17.58
C ILE A 20 14.42 20.33 17.97
N ILE A 21 13.39 20.49 17.13
CA ILE A 21 12.04 19.97 17.38
C ILE A 21 11.60 19.17 16.15
N PRO A 22 11.40 17.84 16.25
CA PRO A 22 10.98 17.03 15.12
C PRO A 22 9.58 17.45 14.65
N TRP A 23 9.33 17.34 13.34
CA TRP A 23 8.13 17.87 12.67
C TRP A 23 6.81 17.47 13.35
N HIS A 24 6.72 16.23 13.86
CA HIS A 24 5.54 15.65 14.52
C HIS A 24 5.32 16.15 15.96
N LYS A 25 6.14 17.08 16.46
CA LYS A 25 5.91 17.81 17.73
C LYS A 25 5.52 19.26 17.50
N LEU A 26 5.44 19.72 16.24
CA LEU A 26 5.03 21.09 15.90
C LEU A 26 3.50 21.23 15.92
N PRO A 27 2.96 22.43 16.20
CA PRO A 27 1.53 22.71 16.06
C PRO A 27 1.02 22.36 14.65
N PRO A 28 -0.21 21.84 14.48
CA PRO A 28 -0.62 21.15 13.24
C PRO A 28 -0.43 21.95 11.95
N LEU A 29 -0.77 23.24 11.93
CA LEU A 29 -0.55 24.13 10.78
C LEU A 29 0.93 24.28 10.42
N ILE A 30 1.79 24.48 11.42
CA ILE A 30 3.25 24.62 11.24
C ILE A 30 3.85 23.26 10.81
N GLY A 31 3.36 22.17 11.39
CA GLY A 31 3.71 20.82 10.97
C GLY A 31 3.33 20.53 9.52
N ALA A 32 2.18 21.02 9.03
CA ALA A 32 1.75 20.76 7.65
C ALA A 32 2.63 21.54 6.65
N LEU A 33 3.04 22.76 6.99
CA LEU A 33 4.05 23.51 6.23
C LEU A 33 5.43 22.81 6.26
N ASN A 34 5.78 22.17 7.37
CA ASN A 34 6.99 21.34 7.48
C ASN A 34 6.89 20.10 6.57
N LEU A 35 5.76 19.39 6.57
CA LEU A 35 5.51 18.26 5.67
C LEU A 35 5.56 18.68 4.19
N LEU A 36 5.01 19.85 3.84
CA LEU A 36 5.16 20.41 2.49
C LEU A 36 6.64 20.62 2.13
N ALA A 37 7.42 21.20 3.04
CA ALA A 37 8.87 21.41 2.86
C ALA A 37 9.69 20.11 2.85
N LEU A 38 9.21 19.05 3.50
CA LEU A 38 9.79 17.70 3.48
C LEU A 38 9.39 16.88 2.26
N ARG A 39 8.28 17.24 1.59
CA ARG A 39 7.81 16.64 0.34
C ARG A 39 8.45 17.32 -0.88
N ASP A 40 8.60 18.64 -0.80
CA ASP A 40 9.75 19.33 -1.38
C ASP A 40 11.04 18.87 -0.64
N GLU A 41 12.22 19.31 -1.06
CA GLU A 41 13.46 18.51 -0.92
C GLU A 41 13.36 17.09 -1.54
N LEU A 42 12.58 16.15 -0.99
CA LEU A 42 12.45 14.77 -1.48
C LEU A 42 12.10 14.71 -2.98
N ARG A 43 11.17 15.55 -3.48
CA ARG A 43 10.85 15.66 -4.93
C ARG A 43 12.04 16.12 -5.81
N GLU A 44 13.10 16.72 -5.25
CA GLU A 44 14.31 17.17 -5.97
C GLU A 44 15.50 16.21 -5.77
N LYS A 45 15.55 15.48 -4.66
CA LYS A 45 16.72 14.71 -4.21
C LYS A 45 16.50 13.20 -4.10
N ASN A 46 15.27 12.73 -4.23
CA ASN A 46 14.89 11.34 -3.96
C ASN A 46 13.97 10.78 -5.06
N LEU A 47 14.19 11.19 -6.30
CA LEU A 47 13.59 10.61 -7.51
C LEU A 47 14.69 10.39 -8.54
N TYR A 48 14.96 9.12 -8.86
CA TYR A 48 15.99 8.69 -9.80
C TYR A 48 15.37 7.70 -10.79
N ASP A 49 15.55 7.99 -12.07
CA ASP A 49 15.19 7.06 -13.14
C ASP A 49 16.18 5.88 -13.15
N THR A 50 15.73 4.75 -13.69
CA THR A 50 16.53 3.56 -13.96
C THR A 50 16.66 3.27 -15.46
N TYR A 51 16.07 4.11 -16.32
CA TYR A 51 16.36 4.13 -17.76
C TYR A 51 17.47 5.14 -18.10
N PRO A 52 18.31 4.88 -19.13
CA PRO A 52 19.39 5.80 -19.52
C PRO A 52 18.89 7.11 -20.15
N THR A 53 17.73 7.08 -20.83
CA THR A 53 17.10 8.24 -21.48
C THR A 53 15.57 8.19 -21.33
N GLU A 54 14.89 9.33 -21.48
CA GLU A 54 13.42 9.37 -21.46
C GLU A 54 12.78 8.69 -22.69
N ASP A 55 13.52 8.38 -23.76
CA ASP A 55 12.99 7.72 -24.96
C ASP A 55 12.39 6.33 -24.67
N PHE A 56 12.86 5.67 -23.62
CA PHE A 56 12.31 4.40 -23.14
C PHE A 56 10.87 4.53 -22.62
N GLN A 57 10.43 5.74 -22.26
CA GLN A 57 9.04 6.05 -21.92
C GLN A 57 8.13 6.17 -23.16
N GLY A 58 8.67 5.95 -24.36
CA GLY A 58 7.97 6.09 -25.63
C GLY A 58 7.74 7.54 -26.03
N THR A 59 7.29 7.72 -27.26
CA THR A 59 6.96 9.03 -27.86
C THR A 59 5.69 8.91 -28.68
N THR A 60 5.05 10.05 -28.99
CA THR A 60 3.90 10.11 -29.92
C THR A 60 4.18 9.57 -31.33
N LYS A 61 5.46 9.37 -31.70
CA LYS A 61 5.88 8.79 -32.98
C LYS A 61 6.16 7.29 -32.91
N SER A 62 6.78 6.82 -31.83
CA SER A 62 7.10 5.40 -31.64
C SER A 62 5.92 4.58 -31.15
N ASP A 63 5.06 5.21 -30.34
CA ASP A 63 3.94 4.58 -29.64
C ASP A 63 2.67 5.45 -29.79
N PRO A 64 2.20 5.69 -31.03
CA PRO A 64 1.02 6.51 -31.28
C PRO A 64 -0.25 5.89 -30.69
N ILE A 65 -1.18 6.73 -30.26
CA ILE A 65 -2.51 6.30 -29.81
C ILE A 65 -3.30 5.80 -31.01
N VAL A 66 -3.42 4.47 -31.15
CA VAL A 66 -4.19 3.82 -32.22
C VAL A 66 -5.69 3.88 -31.94
N ASP A 67 -6.09 3.61 -30.70
CA ASP A 67 -7.47 3.75 -30.23
C ASP A 67 -7.62 5.04 -29.41
N THR A 68 -8.29 6.02 -29.99
CA THR A 68 -8.47 7.36 -29.42
C THR A 68 -9.29 7.36 -28.13
N LYS A 69 -10.00 6.27 -27.78
CA LYS A 69 -10.73 6.21 -26.51
C LYS A 69 -9.81 6.35 -25.29
N PHE A 70 -8.54 5.95 -25.39
CA PHE A 70 -7.56 6.08 -24.30
C PHE A 70 -7.11 7.54 -24.01
N ILE A 71 -7.61 8.51 -24.78
CA ILE A 71 -7.57 9.94 -24.40
C ILE A 71 -8.55 10.20 -23.24
N CYS A 72 -9.70 9.51 -23.20
CA CYS A 72 -10.75 9.68 -22.20
C CYS A 72 -10.94 8.46 -21.28
N ALA A 73 -10.19 7.37 -21.49
CA ALA A 73 -10.32 6.11 -20.75
C ALA A 73 -8.96 5.56 -20.30
N ARG A 74 -8.94 4.81 -19.19
CA ARG A 74 -7.71 4.13 -18.72
C ARG A 74 -7.45 2.87 -19.55
N ASN A 75 -6.32 2.85 -20.26
CA ASN A 75 -5.81 1.66 -20.91
C ASN A 75 -5.50 0.54 -19.87
N SER A 76 -5.81 -0.72 -20.21
CA SER A 76 -5.68 -1.84 -19.26
C SER A 76 -4.25 -2.19 -18.89
N ASP A 77 -3.28 -1.97 -19.77
CA ASP A 77 -1.86 -2.17 -19.48
C ASP A 77 -1.20 -0.87 -18.93
N GLY A 78 -1.99 0.21 -18.76
CA GLY A 78 -1.54 1.50 -18.23
C GLY A 78 -0.88 2.43 -19.26
N LEU A 79 -0.94 2.11 -20.55
CA LEU A 79 -0.40 2.95 -21.62
C LEU A 79 -1.16 4.28 -21.77
N HIS A 80 -0.48 5.27 -22.33
CA HIS A 80 -1.02 6.58 -22.73
C HIS A 80 -1.64 7.41 -21.59
N ASN A 81 -1.25 7.21 -20.33
CA ASN A 81 -1.60 8.13 -19.23
C ASN A 81 -0.87 9.48 -19.40
N ASP A 82 0.41 9.46 -19.71
CA ASP A 82 1.10 10.59 -20.31
C ASP A 82 0.97 10.47 -21.84
N LEU A 83 0.46 11.53 -22.48
CA LEU A 83 0.22 11.55 -23.92
C LEU A 83 1.52 11.78 -24.72
N GLU A 84 2.52 12.41 -24.10
CA GLU A 84 3.83 12.65 -24.71
C GLU A 84 4.78 11.48 -24.47
N ARG A 85 4.63 10.78 -23.32
CA ARG A 85 5.39 9.59 -22.91
C ARG A 85 4.48 8.34 -22.71
N PRO A 86 3.99 7.71 -23.78
CA PRO A 86 3.02 6.61 -23.77
C PRO A 86 3.27 5.43 -22.81
N LYS A 87 4.51 5.09 -22.49
CA LYS A 87 4.88 3.95 -21.62
C LYS A 87 5.07 4.35 -20.14
N MET A 88 5.01 5.63 -19.81
CA MET A 88 5.29 6.11 -18.46
C MET A 88 4.31 5.49 -17.43
N GLY A 89 4.83 4.64 -16.54
CA GLY A 89 4.05 3.98 -15.48
C GLY A 89 3.27 2.72 -15.92
N CYS A 90 3.39 2.27 -17.17
CA CYS A 90 2.65 1.10 -17.66
C CYS A 90 3.18 -0.23 -17.07
N ALA A 91 2.49 -1.32 -17.42
CA ALA A 91 2.94 -2.69 -17.18
C ALA A 91 4.33 -2.94 -17.78
N ALA A 92 5.11 -3.86 -17.19
CA ALA A 92 6.45 -4.27 -17.65
C ALA A 92 7.59 -3.23 -17.64
N MET A 93 7.35 -1.99 -17.17
CA MET A 93 8.42 -0.98 -17.00
C MET A 93 9.30 -1.26 -15.77
N ARG A 94 10.56 -0.81 -15.77
CA ARG A 94 11.46 -0.89 -14.60
C ARG A 94 10.91 -0.14 -13.39
N PHE A 95 11.23 -0.62 -12.19
CA PHE A 95 11.09 0.20 -10.98
C PHE A 95 12.15 1.31 -10.95
N GLY A 96 11.76 2.50 -10.50
CA GLY A 96 12.68 3.60 -10.23
C GLY A 96 13.39 3.47 -8.87
N ARG A 97 14.14 4.50 -8.48
CA ARG A 97 14.76 4.58 -7.15
C ARG A 97 14.44 5.89 -6.44
N ASN A 98 14.31 5.84 -5.12
CA ASN A 98 14.32 7.03 -4.26
C ASN A 98 15.72 7.38 -3.71
N VAL A 99 16.73 6.62 -4.10
CA VAL A 99 18.13 6.81 -3.72
C VAL A 99 19.04 6.82 -4.97
N PRO A 100 20.22 7.45 -4.93
CA PRO A 100 21.13 7.44 -6.08
C PRO A 100 21.59 6.02 -6.45
N ARG A 101 21.55 5.66 -7.74
CA ARG A 101 21.91 4.32 -8.27
C ARG A 101 23.28 3.79 -7.82
N LYS A 102 24.27 4.67 -7.60
CA LYS A 102 25.58 4.30 -7.02
C LYS A 102 25.52 3.65 -5.62
N TYR A 103 24.38 3.72 -4.91
CA TYR A 103 24.15 3.04 -3.64
C TYR A 103 23.22 1.81 -3.77
N THR A 104 22.80 1.44 -4.98
CA THR A 104 21.88 0.32 -5.24
C THR A 104 22.53 -0.85 -5.98
N ALA A 105 23.86 -0.92 -5.94
CA ALA A 105 24.57 -2.13 -6.33
C ALA A 105 24.15 -3.31 -5.43
N PRO A 106 23.87 -4.51 -5.98
CA PRO A 106 23.60 -5.67 -5.16
C PRO A 106 24.82 -6.01 -4.29
N PRO A 107 24.63 -6.48 -3.05
CA PRO A 107 25.71 -6.89 -2.17
C PRO A 107 26.44 -8.13 -2.73
N SER A 108 27.63 -8.41 -2.19
CA SER A 108 28.29 -9.70 -2.44
C SER A 108 27.43 -10.87 -1.92
N ASP A 109 27.61 -12.09 -2.44
CA ASP A 109 26.88 -13.27 -1.94
C ASP A 109 27.11 -13.49 -0.42
N HIS A 110 28.26 -13.08 0.11
CA HIS A 110 28.54 -13.08 1.54
C HIS A 110 27.67 -12.06 2.29
N ASP A 111 27.61 -10.81 1.81
CA ASP A 111 26.89 -9.73 2.49
C ASP A 111 25.38 -9.86 2.32
N LEU A 112 24.92 -10.47 1.23
CA LEU A 112 23.54 -10.91 1.03
C LEU A 112 23.08 -11.86 2.16
N MET A 113 23.99 -12.70 2.67
CA MET A 113 23.74 -13.67 3.74
C MET A 113 24.21 -13.19 5.13
N THR A 114 24.63 -11.92 5.30
CA THR A 114 25.21 -11.42 6.55
C THR A 114 24.39 -10.28 7.17
N PRO A 115 23.80 -10.45 8.38
CA PRO A 115 23.59 -11.72 9.06
C PRO A 115 22.57 -12.59 8.31
N ASP A 116 22.54 -13.89 8.62
CA ASP A 116 21.65 -14.87 7.96
C ASP A 116 20.18 -14.40 7.94
N PRO A 117 19.53 -14.29 6.78
CA PRO A 117 18.14 -13.82 6.70
C PRO A 117 17.14 -14.76 7.40
N ARG A 118 17.43 -16.06 7.53
CA ARG A 118 16.62 -17.01 8.34
C ARG A 118 16.78 -16.72 9.82
N LEU A 119 18.01 -16.45 10.28
CA LEU A 119 18.27 -15.99 11.66
C LEU A 119 17.53 -14.69 11.98
N VAL A 120 17.54 -13.70 11.08
CA VAL A 120 16.80 -12.43 11.25
C VAL A 120 15.30 -12.69 11.36
N SER A 121 14.73 -13.53 10.48
CA SER A 121 13.32 -13.94 10.55
C SER A 121 12.96 -14.59 11.89
N ALA A 122 13.77 -15.55 12.34
CA ALA A 122 13.54 -16.28 13.58
C ALA A 122 13.76 -15.46 14.85
N LYS A 123 14.67 -14.47 14.84
CA LYS A 123 15.05 -13.73 16.04
C LYS A 123 14.43 -12.35 16.19
N LEU A 124 13.92 -11.73 15.12
CA LEU A 124 13.43 -10.35 15.17
C LEU A 124 12.05 -10.15 14.53
N LEU A 125 11.58 -11.07 13.67
CA LEU A 125 10.26 -10.98 13.05
C LEU A 125 9.22 -11.86 13.74
N GLN A 126 9.57 -13.09 14.14
CA GLN A 126 8.66 -14.07 14.74
C GLN A 126 7.75 -13.48 15.84
N ARG A 127 6.43 -13.57 15.65
CA ARG A 127 5.45 -13.29 16.70
C ARG A 127 5.61 -14.30 17.84
N THR A 128 5.90 -13.79 19.03
CA THR A 128 5.90 -14.54 20.30
C THR A 128 4.60 -14.31 21.07
N GLU A 129 4.04 -13.10 20.94
CA GLU A 129 2.77 -12.66 21.51
C GLU A 129 2.08 -11.75 20.47
N PHE A 130 0.76 -11.89 20.29
CA PHE A 130 0.01 -11.03 19.38
C PHE A 130 -0.10 -9.61 19.94
N LYS A 131 0.53 -8.65 19.26
CA LYS A 131 0.44 -7.22 19.61
C LYS A 131 -0.58 -6.55 18.67
N PRO A 132 -1.79 -6.17 19.11
CA PRO A 132 -2.80 -5.57 18.24
C PRO A 132 -2.52 -4.10 17.89
N ALA A 133 -2.77 -3.73 16.63
CA ALA A 133 -2.76 -2.36 16.14
C ALA A 133 -4.09 -1.66 16.49
N THR A 134 -4.28 -1.32 17.76
CA THR A 134 -5.55 -0.81 18.32
C THR A 134 -6.08 0.52 17.72
N ILE A 135 -5.31 1.17 16.84
CA ILE A 135 -5.72 2.38 16.11
C ILE A 135 -6.59 2.08 14.87
N VAL A 136 -6.56 0.85 14.35
CA VAL A 136 -7.25 0.41 13.13
C VAL A 136 -7.95 -0.93 13.31
N ASN A 137 -8.87 -1.25 12.41
CA ASN A 137 -9.50 -2.56 12.29
C ASN A 137 -8.84 -3.43 11.20
N LEU A 138 -9.25 -4.69 11.08
CA LEU A 138 -8.68 -5.66 10.16
C LEU A 138 -8.93 -5.31 8.67
N LEU A 139 -9.95 -4.50 8.36
CA LEU A 139 -10.15 -3.97 7.01
C LEU A 139 -8.97 -3.10 6.56
N ALA A 140 -8.26 -2.42 7.49
CA ALA A 140 -7.07 -1.65 7.14
C ALA A 140 -5.92 -2.54 6.62
N ALA A 141 -5.81 -3.78 7.11
CA ALA A 141 -4.83 -4.76 6.64
C ALA A 141 -5.21 -5.34 5.27
N ALA A 142 -6.49 -5.72 5.11
CA ALA A 142 -7.01 -6.16 3.82
C ALA A 142 -6.87 -5.06 2.75
N TRP A 143 -7.19 -3.82 3.11
CA TRP A 143 -7.09 -2.66 2.21
C TRP A 143 -5.69 -2.46 1.69
N ILE A 144 -4.67 -2.54 2.54
CA ILE A 144 -3.33 -2.27 2.05
C ILE A 144 -2.80 -3.37 1.13
N GLN A 145 -3.15 -4.63 1.36
CA GLN A 145 -2.81 -5.69 0.40
C GLN A 145 -3.57 -5.51 -0.92
N PHE A 146 -4.86 -5.16 -0.87
CA PHE A 146 -5.69 -4.84 -2.04
C PHE A 146 -5.08 -3.71 -2.89
N GLN A 147 -4.54 -2.67 -2.24
CA GLN A 147 -3.83 -1.59 -2.91
C GLN A 147 -2.45 -2.01 -3.45
N VAL A 148 -1.69 -2.84 -2.73
CA VAL A 148 -0.39 -3.36 -3.21
C VAL A 148 -0.57 -4.21 -4.47
N HIS A 149 -1.67 -4.95 -4.59
CA HIS A 149 -2.02 -5.72 -5.80
C HIS A 149 -2.18 -4.83 -7.05
N ASP A 150 -2.80 -3.65 -6.92
CA ASP A 150 -2.88 -2.64 -8.00
C ASP A 150 -1.51 -2.02 -8.36
N TRP A 151 -0.62 -1.92 -7.37
CA TRP A 151 0.61 -1.14 -7.48
C TRP A 151 1.80 -1.92 -8.02
N ALA A 152 2.25 -2.96 -7.32
CA ALA A 152 3.62 -3.45 -7.45
C ALA A 152 3.75 -4.97 -7.27
N GLN A 153 4.29 -5.62 -8.31
CA GLN A 153 4.73 -7.00 -8.24
C GLN A 153 6.04 -7.17 -9.03
N HIS A 154 6.97 -7.93 -8.46
CA HIS A 154 8.20 -8.36 -9.11
C HIS A 154 8.03 -9.75 -9.72
N THR A 155 8.74 -10.01 -10.82
CA THR A 155 8.83 -11.35 -11.40
C THR A 155 9.88 -12.19 -10.65
N ASN A 156 9.50 -13.38 -10.18
CA ASN A 156 10.43 -14.36 -9.60
C ASN A 156 10.95 -15.33 -10.68
N SER A 157 12.21 -15.72 -10.59
CA SER A 157 12.82 -16.72 -11.48
C SER A 157 12.30 -18.12 -11.19
N GLN A 158 11.93 -18.86 -12.24
CA GLN A 158 11.52 -20.27 -12.13
C GLN A 158 12.70 -21.25 -12.08
N THR A 159 13.94 -20.77 -12.32
CA THR A 159 15.12 -21.63 -12.51
C THR A 159 16.34 -21.22 -11.69
N LYS A 160 16.42 -19.97 -11.22
CA LYS A 160 17.52 -19.47 -10.39
C LYS A 160 17.05 -19.29 -8.96
N PHE A 161 17.78 -19.85 -8.01
CA PHE A 161 17.47 -19.79 -6.58
C PHE A 161 18.68 -19.29 -5.77
N HIS A 162 18.40 -18.58 -4.69
CA HIS A 162 19.31 -18.44 -3.55
C HIS A 162 19.15 -19.67 -2.65
N HIS A 163 20.26 -20.11 -2.07
CA HIS A 163 20.32 -21.27 -1.19
C HIS A 163 20.69 -20.77 0.20
N ILE A 164 19.70 -20.71 1.10
CA ILE A 164 19.85 -20.20 2.46
C ILE A 164 20.30 -21.36 3.35
N PRO A 165 21.52 -21.31 3.93
CA PRO A 165 22.00 -22.37 4.80
C PRO A 165 21.16 -22.40 6.07
N LEU A 166 20.77 -23.60 6.52
CA LEU A 166 20.03 -23.77 7.76
C LEU A 166 20.88 -24.44 8.83
N LYS A 167 20.58 -24.13 10.10
CA LYS A 167 21.13 -24.86 11.24
C LYS A 167 20.60 -26.29 11.27
N ALA A 168 21.34 -27.20 11.89
CA ALA A 168 20.99 -28.62 11.95
C ALA A 168 19.68 -28.92 12.70
N ASP A 169 19.21 -27.99 13.53
CA ASP A 169 17.99 -28.02 14.32
C ASP A 169 16.86 -27.11 13.78
N ASP A 170 17.03 -26.49 12.61
CA ASP A 170 15.96 -25.70 11.99
C ASP A 170 14.83 -26.63 11.51
N PRO A 171 13.54 -26.36 11.84
CA PRO A 171 12.41 -27.24 11.50
C PRO A 171 12.03 -27.25 10.00
N TRP A 172 12.70 -26.47 9.16
CA TRP A 172 12.40 -26.39 7.74
C TRP A 172 12.74 -27.70 6.99
N PRO A 173 11.88 -28.19 6.05
CA PRO A 173 12.00 -29.54 5.48
C PRO A 173 13.18 -29.74 4.52
N GLU A 174 13.72 -28.68 3.91
CA GLU A 174 14.84 -28.75 2.96
C GLU A 174 16.04 -27.90 3.41
N ASN A 175 17.22 -28.51 3.55
CA ASN A 175 18.48 -27.78 3.81
C ASN A 175 19.43 -27.94 2.60
N PRO A 176 19.85 -26.85 1.92
CA PRO A 176 19.49 -25.44 2.17
C PRO A 176 18.06 -25.10 1.75
N MET A 177 17.44 -24.14 2.44
CA MET A 177 16.16 -23.56 2.04
C MET A 177 16.34 -22.79 0.73
N LYS A 178 15.42 -22.97 -0.23
CA LYS A 178 15.49 -22.31 -1.54
C LYS A 178 14.58 -21.10 -1.57
N VAL A 179 15.08 -19.99 -2.11
CA VAL A 179 14.28 -18.80 -2.43
C VAL A 179 14.56 -18.42 -3.88
N ALA A 180 13.53 -18.40 -4.74
CA ALA A 180 13.66 -17.99 -6.14
C ALA A 180 14.34 -16.61 -6.25
N LYS A 181 15.24 -16.36 -7.21
CA LYS A 181 15.84 -15.02 -7.40
C LYS A 181 14.84 -14.05 -8.05
N THR A 182 14.94 -12.74 -7.78
CA THR A 182 14.19 -11.73 -8.54
C THR A 182 14.72 -11.69 -9.99
N VAL A 183 13.83 -11.61 -10.98
CA VAL A 183 14.24 -11.42 -12.38
C VAL A 183 14.69 -9.98 -12.57
N GLN A 184 15.92 -9.85 -13.07
CA GLN A 184 16.53 -8.58 -13.46
C GLN A 184 16.25 -8.31 -14.94
N ASP A 185 16.21 -7.05 -15.34
CA ASP A 185 16.08 -6.66 -16.75
C ASP A 185 17.37 -6.93 -17.54
N GLU A 186 17.32 -6.80 -18.87
CA GLU A 186 18.52 -6.73 -19.70
C GLU A 186 19.26 -5.39 -19.47
N PRO A 187 20.61 -5.37 -19.37
CA PRO A 187 21.37 -4.13 -19.17
C PRO A 187 21.22 -3.13 -20.34
N LEU A 188 20.93 -1.87 -20.01
CA LEU A 188 20.78 -0.78 -20.98
C LEU A 188 21.94 0.24 -20.97
N ASP A 189 22.72 0.32 -19.89
CA ASP A 189 23.88 1.21 -19.75
C ASP A 189 25.03 0.60 -18.91
N GLU A 190 26.14 1.34 -18.76
CA GLU A 190 27.27 0.95 -17.89
C GLU A 190 26.95 1.00 -16.39
N GLU A 191 25.86 1.65 -15.98
CA GLU A 191 25.45 1.72 -14.59
C GLU A 191 24.61 0.50 -14.20
N ASP A 192 23.86 -0.12 -15.13
CA ASP A 192 23.19 -1.40 -14.96
C ASP A 192 24.17 -2.54 -14.69
N GLN A 193 25.37 -2.49 -15.29
CA GLN A 193 26.45 -3.44 -14.98
C GLN A 193 26.88 -3.41 -13.51
N LYS A 194 26.57 -2.33 -12.79
CA LYS A 194 26.90 -2.11 -11.37
C LYS A 194 25.65 -2.18 -10.48
N SER A 195 24.49 -1.81 -11.02
CA SER A 195 23.24 -1.51 -10.30
C SER A 195 22.03 -1.76 -11.22
N MET A 196 21.81 -3.02 -11.59
CA MET A 196 20.73 -3.42 -12.48
C MET A 196 19.34 -3.18 -11.87
N ALA A 197 18.42 -2.65 -12.67
CA ALA A 197 17.03 -2.43 -12.27
C ALA A 197 16.20 -3.73 -12.34
N PRO A 198 15.39 -4.06 -11.31
CA PRO A 198 14.42 -5.14 -11.43
C PRO A 198 13.23 -4.77 -12.33
N LEU A 199 12.70 -5.77 -13.03
CA LEU A 199 11.48 -5.62 -13.83
C LEU A 199 10.22 -5.66 -12.96
N ARG A 200 9.31 -4.71 -13.18
CA ARG A 200 7.90 -4.85 -12.77
C ARG A 200 7.26 -5.94 -13.62
N ARG A 201 6.50 -6.84 -13.00
CA ARG A 201 5.71 -7.83 -13.75
C ARG A 201 4.65 -7.10 -14.60
N PRO A 202 4.28 -7.61 -15.78
CA PRO A 202 3.07 -7.14 -16.45
C PRO A 202 1.86 -7.29 -15.52
N LEU A 203 1.07 -6.23 -15.35
CA LEU A 203 -0.22 -6.34 -14.70
C LEU A 203 -1.14 -7.17 -15.60
N ALA A 204 -1.91 -8.11 -15.06
CA ALA A 204 -2.78 -8.92 -15.90
C ALA A 204 -3.99 -8.08 -16.34
N SER A 205 -4.10 -7.83 -17.64
CA SER A 205 -5.25 -7.14 -18.23
C SER A 205 -6.48 -8.05 -18.19
N TYR A 206 -7.38 -7.80 -17.24
CA TYR A 206 -8.71 -8.41 -17.24
C TYR A 206 -9.60 -7.67 -18.24
N VAL A 207 -10.07 -8.37 -19.27
CA VAL A 207 -11.07 -7.86 -20.20
C VAL A 207 -12.44 -8.06 -19.56
N ALA A 208 -13.04 -6.96 -19.09
CA ALA A 208 -14.36 -6.96 -18.49
C ALA A 208 -15.44 -6.55 -19.50
N SER A 209 -16.67 -7.00 -19.26
CA SER A 209 -17.85 -6.49 -19.94
C SER A 209 -18.39 -5.23 -19.23
N ILE A 210 -19.53 -4.70 -19.68
CA ILE A 210 -20.20 -3.48 -19.14
C ILE A 210 -20.27 -3.45 -17.60
N THR A 211 -20.49 -4.63 -17.02
CA THR A 211 -20.47 -4.90 -15.58
C THR A 211 -19.46 -5.99 -15.30
N LEU A 212 -18.83 -5.91 -14.13
CA LEU A 212 -18.01 -7.01 -13.63
C LEU A 212 -18.93 -8.18 -13.27
N ASP A 213 -18.64 -9.35 -13.84
CA ASP A 213 -19.37 -10.58 -13.56
C ASP A 213 -19.33 -10.88 -12.05
N VAL A 214 -20.51 -11.17 -11.48
CA VAL A 214 -20.66 -11.63 -10.10
C VAL A 214 -21.67 -12.77 -10.07
N ASP A 215 -21.24 -13.93 -9.56
CA ASP A 215 -22.11 -15.08 -9.32
C ASP A 215 -23.01 -14.80 -8.11
N ARG A 216 -24.28 -15.18 -8.20
CA ARG A 216 -25.21 -15.08 -7.07
C ARG A 216 -25.40 -16.46 -6.42
N ILE A 217 -24.87 -16.63 -5.21
CA ILE A 217 -24.87 -17.90 -4.47
C ILE A 217 -25.53 -17.65 -3.11
N GLU A 218 -26.57 -18.43 -2.80
CA GLU A 218 -27.37 -18.35 -1.55
C GLU A 218 -27.92 -16.95 -1.19
N GLY A 219 -27.98 -16.04 -2.16
CA GLY A 219 -28.49 -14.68 -2.01
C GLY A 219 -27.40 -13.61 -2.06
N GLU A 220 -26.16 -13.97 -1.71
CA GLU A 220 -24.97 -13.13 -1.74
C GLU A 220 -24.34 -13.05 -3.14
N HIS A 221 -23.48 -12.05 -3.36
CA HIS A 221 -22.75 -11.84 -4.60
C HIS A 221 -21.27 -12.19 -4.42
N PHE A 222 -20.73 -12.99 -5.32
CA PHE A 222 -19.34 -13.45 -5.29
C PHE A 222 -18.66 -13.24 -6.63
N LEU A 223 -17.35 -13.05 -6.63
CA LEU A 223 -16.57 -13.06 -7.87
C LEU A 223 -16.56 -14.47 -8.51
N PRO A 224 -16.64 -14.63 -9.83
CA PRO A 224 -16.51 -15.94 -10.46
C PRO A 224 -15.16 -16.57 -10.15
N ARG A 225 -15.10 -17.89 -9.90
CA ARG A 225 -13.84 -18.60 -9.58
C ARG A 225 -13.25 -19.34 -10.79
N GLY A 226 -11.93 -19.51 -10.78
CA GLY A 226 -11.17 -20.34 -11.70
C GLY A 226 -11.19 -21.83 -11.32
N HIS A 227 -10.61 -22.67 -12.16
CA HIS A 227 -10.46 -24.11 -11.88
C HIS A 227 -9.48 -24.40 -10.73
N ASP A 228 -8.64 -23.43 -10.38
CA ASP A 228 -7.76 -23.41 -9.21
C ASP A 228 -8.50 -23.04 -7.91
N GLY A 229 -9.81 -22.79 -7.97
CA GLY A 229 -10.59 -22.38 -6.81
C GLY A 229 -10.33 -20.94 -6.37
N ILE A 230 -9.57 -20.12 -7.11
CA ILE A 230 -9.29 -18.72 -6.78
C ILE A 230 -10.17 -17.79 -7.63
N PRO A 231 -10.60 -16.60 -7.15
CA PRO A 231 -11.37 -15.66 -7.95
C PRO A 231 -10.69 -15.21 -9.27
N LYS A 232 -11.51 -15.05 -10.30
CA LYS A 232 -11.17 -14.42 -11.57
C LYS A 232 -11.23 -12.90 -11.38
N THR A 233 -10.07 -12.30 -11.23
CA THR A 233 -9.88 -10.86 -11.04
C THR A 233 -8.50 -10.47 -11.61
N GLY A 234 -8.15 -9.17 -11.58
CA GLY A 234 -6.87 -8.69 -12.13
C GLY A 234 -5.63 -9.23 -11.41
N PHE A 235 -5.74 -9.58 -10.13
CA PHE A 235 -4.62 -10.07 -9.31
C PHE A 235 -5.14 -11.15 -8.34
N LYS A 236 -4.49 -12.31 -8.29
CA LYS A 236 -5.02 -13.48 -7.56
C LYS A 236 -3.99 -14.20 -6.69
N GLU A 237 -2.75 -13.74 -6.71
CA GLU A 237 -1.65 -14.26 -5.91
C GLU A 237 -1.84 -13.94 -4.42
N ASN A 238 -1.49 -14.90 -3.55
CA ASN A 238 -1.55 -14.75 -2.08
C ASN A 238 -2.94 -14.31 -1.57
N TRP A 239 -3.99 -14.90 -2.17
CA TRP A 239 -5.40 -14.61 -1.86
C TRP A 239 -5.77 -15.01 -0.43
N TRP A 240 -6.72 -14.27 0.17
CA TRP A 240 -7.36 -14.62 1.44
C TRP A 240 -8.70 -13.88 1.58
N LEU A 241 -9.50 -14.24 2.58
CA LEU A 241 -10.83 -13.65 2.82
C LEU A 241 -10.85 -12.10 2.79
N GLY A 242 -9.83 -11.42 3.31
CA GLY A 242 -9.77 -9.95 3.25
C GLY A 242 -9.78 -9.38 1.82
N LEU A 243 -9.14 -10.07 0.87
CA LEU A 243 -9.19 -9.72 -0.54
C LEU A 243 -10.53 -10.11 -1.19
N GLU A 244 -11.10 -11.25 -0.80
CA GLU A 244 -12.45 -11.65 -1.22
C GLU A 244 -13.49 -10.58 -0.89
N LEU A 245 -13.46 -10.04 0.33
CA LEU A 245 -14.32 -8.95 0.79
C LEU A 245 -14.15 -7.70 -0.08
N LEU A 246 -12.92 -7.20 -0.24
CA LEU A 246 -12.68 -5.91 -0.90
C LEU A 246 -12.83 -5.96 -2.42
N HIS A 247 -12.33 -6.99 -3.10
CA HIS A 247 -12.55 -7.10 -4.55
C HIS A 247 -14.05 -7.26 -4.87
N THR A 248 -14.82 -7.99 -4.05
CA THR A 248 -16.28 -8.10 -4.23
C THR A 248 -16.96 -6.75 -3.99
N LEU A 249 -16.64 -6.04 -2.92
CA LEU A 249 -17.19 -4.72 -2.61
C LEU A 249 -16.96 -3.72 -3.76
N PHE A 250 -15.75 -3.66 -4.31
CA PHE A 250 -15.42 -2.73 -5.39
C PHE A 250 -15.89 -3.19 -6.78
N ALA A 251 -16.22 -4.48 -6.96
CA ALA A 251 -16.97 -4.96 -8.13
C ALA A 251 -18.45 -4.55 -8.07
N LEU A 252 -19.09 -4.69 -6.90
CA LEU A 252 -20.44 -4.18 -6.65
C LEU A 252 -20.51 -2.66 -6.81
N GLU A 253 -19.48 -1.93 -6.36
CA GLU A 253 -19.38 -0.49 -6.52
C GLU A 253 -19.27 -0.06 -7.98
N HIS A 254 -18.41 -0.72 -8.75
CA HIS A 254 -18.33 -0.50 -10.20
C HIS A 254 -19.69 -0.73 -10.87
N ASN A 255 -20.39 -1.83 -10.54
CA ASN A 255 -21.69 -2.15 -11.13
C ASN A 255 -22.80 -1.15 -10.73
N ALA A 256 -22.74 -0.58 -9.53
CA ALA A 256 -23.62 0.51 -9.11
C ALA A 256 -23.33 1.82 -9.88
N ILE A 257 -22.06 2.14 -10.12
CA ILE A 257 -21.66 3.27 -10.97
C ILE A 257 -22.12 3.05 -12.42
N CYS A 258 -21.94 1.86 -12.99
CA CYS A 258 -22.44 1.53 -14.34
C CYS A 258 -23.96 1.70 -14.44
N SER A 259 -24.71 1.30 -13.40
CA SER A 259 -26.16 1.47 -13.33
C SER A 259 -26.59 2.95 -13.27
N MET A 260 -25.86 3.76 -12.51
CA MET A 260 -26.03 5.22 -12.48
C MET A 260 -25.76 5.82 -13.87
N LEU A 261 -24.61 5.51 -14.48
CA LEU A 261 -24.22 6.02 -15.79
C LEU A 261 -25.21 5.61 -16.89
N LYS A 262 -25.70 4.35 -16.90
CA LYS A 262 -26.71 3.91 -17.88
C LYS A 262 -28.04 4.65 -17.72
N THR A 263 -28.42 4.98 -16.48
CA THR A 263 -29.64 5.74 -16.19
C THR A 263 -29.52 7.20 -16.65
N LYS A 264 -28.35 7.81 -16.47
CA LYS A 264 -28.07 9.20 -16.86
C LYS A 264 -27.77 9.37 -18.34
N ASN A 265 -27.14 8.38 -18.96
CA ASN A 265 -26.74 8.37 -20.36
C ASN A 265 -27.30 7.11 -21.08
N PRO A 266 -28.64 7.01 -21.31
CA PRO A 266 -29.24 5.80 -21.87
C PRO A 266 -28.72 5.40 -23.25
N SER A 267 -28.23 6.37 -24.04
CA SER A 267 -27.66 6.15 -25.37
C SER A 267 -26.23 5.60 -25.36
N TRP A 268 -25.51 5.63 -24.24
CA TRP A 268 -24.14 5.10 -24.18
C TRP A 268 -24.10 3.59 -24.39
N SER A 269 -23.08 3.17 -25.13
CA SER A 269 -22.68 1.79 -25.32
C SER A 269 -22.13 1.17 -24.02
N GLY A 270 -21.90 -0.13 -24.07
CA GLY A 270 -21.32 -0.87 -22.95
C GLY A 270 -19.91 -0.40 -22.57
N ASP A 271 -19.07 -0.23 -23.58
CA ASP A 271 -17.66 0.16 -23.43
C ASP A 271 -17.54 1.58 -22.85
N GLU A 272 -18.33 2.54 -23.33
CA GLU A 272 -18.37 3.92 -22.79
C GLU A 272 -18.73 3.94 -21.29
N ILE A 273 -19.71 3.12 -20.89
CA ILE A 273 -20.13 3.01 -19.49
C ILE A 273 -19.04 2.35 -18.64
N PHE A 274 -18.44 1.28 -19.12
CA PHE A 274 -17.36 0.58 -18.42
C PHE A 274 -16.13 1.49 -18.23
N ASP A 275 -15.68 2.16 -19.30
CA ASP A 275 -14.48 3.00 -19.29
C ASP A 275 -14.64 4.18 -18.30
N VAL A 276 -15.81 4.82 -18.27
CA VAL A 276 -16.11 5.92 -17.32
C VAL A 276 -16.35 5.39 -15.89
N ALA A 277 -17.03 4.25 -15.72
CA ALA A 277 -17.22 3.64 -14.40
C ALA A 277 -15.89 3.19 -13.77
N ARG A 278 -14.94 2.71 -14.58
CA ARG A 278 -13.57 2.39 -14.16
C ARG A 278 -12.84 3.65 -13.67
N LEU A 279 -12.95 4.77 -14.38
CA LEU A 279 -12.36 6.06 -13.95
C LEU A 279 -12.87 6.50 -12.59
N ILE A 280 -14.20 6.50 -12.40
CA ILE A 280 -14.87 6.90 -11.15
C ILE A 280 -14.43 5.98 -10.01
N ASN A 281 -14.50 4.65 -10.19
CA ASN A 281 -14.17 3.69 -9.13
C ASN A 281 -12.69 3.75 -8.71
N CYS A 282 -11.77 3.90 -9.68
CA CYS A 282 -10.35 4.13 -9.39
C CYS A 282 -10.10 5.43 -8.61
N ALA A 283 -10.77 6.52 -8.98
CA ALA A 283 -10.64 7.80 -8.27
C ALA A 283 -11.23 7.75 -6.85
N LEU A 284 -12.34 7.03 -6.65
CA LEU A 284 -12.92 6.79 -5.33
C LEU A 284 -11.99 5.98 -4.43
N MET A 285 -11.40 4.88 -4.93
CA MET A 285 -10.37 4.13 -4.19
C MET A 285 -9.16 5.00 -3.83
N ALA A 286 -8.69 5.83 -4.77
CA ALA A 286 -7.58 6.75 -4.52
C ALA A 286 -7.92 7.79 -3.45
N LYS A 287 -9.15 8.33 -3.43
CA LYS A 287 -9.66 9.22 -2.37
C LYS A 287 -9.66 8.51 -1.02
N ILE A 288 -10.34 7.36 -0.92
CA ILE A 288 -10.45 6.56 0.32
C ILE A 288 -9.06 6.24 0.88
N HIS A 289 -8.12 5.80 0.05
CA HIS A 289 -6.75 5.54 0.50
C HIS A 289 -6.07 6.81 1.05
N THR A 290 -6.26 7.95 0.38
CA THR A 290 -5.61 9.23 0.69
C THR A 290 -6.15 9.87 1.97
N ILE A 291 -7.48 10.01 2.11
CA ILE A 291 -8.10 10.78 3.20
C ILE A 291 -8.73 9.93 4.31
N GLU A 292 -8.91 8.61 4.12
CA GLU A 292 -9.39 7.71 5.19
C GLU A 292 -8.33 6.73 5.65
N TRP A 293 -7.82 5.84 4.78
CA TRP A 293 -6.88 4.80 5.22
C TRP A 293 -5.60 5.39 5.79
N THR A 294 -5.03 6.39 5.12
CA THR A 294 -3.77 7.01 5.56
C THR A 294 -3.92 7.72 6.93
N PRO A 295 -4.94 8.57 7.18
CA PRO A 295 -5.16 9.12 8.52
C PRO A 295 -5.59 8.10 9.57
N ALA A 296 -6.16 6.94 9.18
CA ALA A 296 -6.50 5.88 10.12
C ALA A 296 -5.28 5.10 10.64
N ILE A 297 -4.30 4.81 9.77
CA ILE A 297 -3.04 4.14 10.15
C ILE A 297 -1.97 5.13 10.64
N LEU A 298 -2.07 6.42 10.30
CA LEU A 298 -1.22 7.50 10.81
C LEU A 298 -2.04 8.63 11.52
N PRO A 299 -2.83 8.34 12.58
CA PRO A 299 -3.71 9.29 13.24
C PRO A 299 -2.91 10.36 14.00
N HIS A 300 -2.62 11.45 13.27
CA HIS A 300 -1.88 12.60 13.75
C HIS A 300 -2.49 13.88 13.12
N PRO A 301 -2.82 14.93 13.89
CA PRO A 301 -3.57 16.10 13.36
C PRO A 301 -2.88 16.79 12.17
N THR A 302 -1.55 16.84 12.17
CA THR A 302 -0.75 17.35 11.04
C THR A 302 -0.92 16.52 9.77
N LEU A 303 -1.06 15.19 9.90
CA LEU A 303 -1.25 14.27 8.77
C LEU A 303 -2.65 14.38 8.23
N GLU A 304 -3.65 14.38 9.11
CA GLU A 304 -5.05 14.58 8.75
C GLU A 304 -5.22 15.88 7.94
N LEU A 305 -4.64 16.99 8.42
CA LEU A 305 -4.61 18.26 7.68
C LEU A 305 -3.87 18.15 6.33
N GLY A 306 -2.67 17.56 6.31
CA GLY A 306 -1.84 17.44 5.10
C GLY A 306 -2.44 16.53 4.02
N MET A 307 -3.08 15.43 4.42
CA MET A 307 -3.72 14.49 3.50
C MET A 307 -5.04 15.03 2.96
N ASN A 308 -5.84 15.70 3.78
CA ASN A 308 -7.00 16.46 3.29
C ASN A 308 -6.57 17.60 2.36
N ALA A 309 -5.46 18.29 2.65
CA ALA A 309 -4.92 19.31 1.75
C ALA A 309 -4.38 18.74 0.42
N ASN A 310 -3.82 17.52 0.39
CA ASN A 310 -3.46 16.86 -0.86
C ASN A 310 -4.68 16.59 -1.75
N TRP A 311 -5.88 16.35 -1.19
CA TRP A 311 -7.09 16.08 -1.98
C TRP A 311 -7.92 17.34 -2.29
N SER A 312 -8.14 18.21 -1.30
CA SER A 312 -9.09 19.35 -1.37
C SER A 312 -8.44 20.73 -1.21
N GLY A 313 -7.11 20.78 -1.05
CA GLY A 313 -6.37 22.01 -0.79
C GLY A 313 -6.49 22.52 0.66
N LEU A 314 -5.56 23.38 1.09
CA LEU A 314 -5.59 23.97 2.44
C LEU A 314 -6.80 24.86 2.72
N LEU A 315 -7.50 25.33 1.68
CA LEU A 315 -8.71 26.15 1.79
C LEU A 315 -9.99 25.30 1.90
N GLY A 316 -9.91 23.98 1.65
CA GLY A 316 -11.03 23.07 1.62
C GLY A 316 -11.95 23.23 0.39
N PRO A 317 -12.89 22.29 0.19
CA PRO A 317 -13.65 22.16 -1.05
C PRO A 317 -14.60 23.34 -1.34
N TYR A 318 -15.01 24.09 -0.32
CA TYR A 318 -15.89 25.25 -0.48
C TYR A 318 -15.16 26.47 -1.07
N TRP A 319 -13.91 26.69 -0.66
CA TRP A 319 -13.13 27.86 -1.07
C TRP A 319 -12.21 27.59 -2.26
N SER A 320 -11.83 26.34 -2.52
CA SER A 320 -11.01 25.96 -3.69
C SER A 320 -11.66 26.40 -5.02
N LYS A 321 -12.98 26.22 -5.16
CA LYS A 321 -13.77 26.71 -6.31
C LYS A 321 -13.80 28.24 -6.46
N LEU A 322 -13.63 29.00 -5.37
CA LEU A 322 -13.65 30.46 -5.40
C LEU A 322 -12.29 31.06 -5.81
N PHE A 323 -11.20 30.37 -5.45
CA PHE A 323 -9.82 30.83 -5.69
C PHE A 323 -9.12 30.15 -6.88
N SER A 324 -9.75 29.19 -7.56
CA SER A 324 -9.23 28.55 -8.78
C SER A 324 -8.81 29.56 -9.87
N ASN A 325 -9.51 30.70 -9.96
CA ASN A 325 -9.20 31.81 -10.86
C ASN A 325 -7.87 32.54 -10.58
N PHE A 326 -7.25 32.34 -9.41
CA PHE A 326 -5.96 32.95 -9.04
C PHE A 326 -4.75 32.03 -9.32
N GLY A 327 -4.98 30.84 -9.89
CA GLY A 327 -3.94 29.93 -10.35
C GLY A 327 -4.02 28.55 -9.69
N LYS A 328 -3.71 27.52 -10.49
CA LYS A 328 -3.73 26.10 -10.08
C LYS A 328 -2.51 25.76 -9.23
N SER A 329 -2.64 25.90 -7.91
CA SER A 329 -1.60 25.55 -6.93
C SER A 329 -2.06 24.38 -6.06
N GLU A 330 -1.31 23.27 -6.11
CA GLU A 330 -1.55 22.04 -5.33
C GLU A 330 -1.85 22.33 -3.84
N ALA A 331 -1.16 23.30 -3.24
CA ALA A 331 -1.34 23.67 -1.84
C ALA A 331 -2.68 24.37 -1.54
N PHE A 332 -3.28 25.06 -2.51
CA PHE A 332 -4.51 25.83 -2.33
C PHE A 332 -5.77 25.10 -2.83
N THR A 333 -5.67 24.35 -3.94
CA THR A 333 -6.82 23.66 -4.57
C THR A 333 -6.84 22.15 -4.36
N GLY A 334 -5.73 21.54 -3.92
CA GLY A 334 -5.54 20.09 -3.91
C GLY A 334 -4.84 19.59 -5.18
N ILE A 335 -4.54 18.30 -5.23
CA ILE A 335 -3.95 17.64 -6.41
C ILE A 335 -4.96 17.50 -7.57
N PRO A 336 -6.23 17.12 -7.34
CA PRO A 336 -7.25 17.14 -8.39
C PRO A 336 -7.29 18.49 -9.13
N GLU A 337 -7.45 18.42 -10.46
CA GLU A 337 -7.42 19.57 -11.39
C GLU A 337 -6.12 20.43 -11.40
N SER A 338 -5.11 20.17 -10.57
CA SER A 338 -3.89 21.00 -10.46
C SER A 338 -2.86 20.81 -11.59
N GLY A 339 -3.18 20.02 -12.61
CA GLY A 339 -2.33 19.61 -13.73
C GLY A 339 -1.36 18.48 -13.35
N ALA A 340 -1.20 17.47 -14.21
CA ALA A 340 -0.23 16.41 -13.99
C ALA A 340 1.22 16.94 -14.05
N ASP A 341 2.06 16.52 -13.10
CA ASP A 341 3.49 16.85 -13.06
C ASP A 341 4.30 15.70 -12.43
N SER A 342 5.17 15.09 -13.24
CA SER A 342 6.13 14.07 -12.80
C SER A 342 7.47 14.66 -12.36
N GLY A 343 7.67 15.98 -12.45
CA GLY A 343 8.90 16.66 -12.09
C GLY A 343 9.98 16.52 -13.17
N LYS A 344 11.18 16.09 -12.78
CA LYS A 344 12.33 15.84 -13.70
C LYS A 344 12.55 14.37 -14.03
N THR A 345 11.69 13.49 -13.52
CA THR A 345 11.84 12.05 -13.60
C THR A 345 10.51 11.49 -14.07
N PRO A 346 10.46 10.59 -15.07
CA PRO A 346 9.28 9.84 -15.43
C PRO A 346 8.60 9.18 -14.23
N TYR A 347 7.27 9.02 -14.29
CA TYR A 347 6.53 8.36 -13.23
C TYR A 347 6.78 6.85 -13.23
N CYS A 348 7.14 6.36 -12.06
CA CYS A 348 7.30 4.96 -11.72
C CYS A 348 7.07 4.82 -10.21
N LEU A 349 6.76 3.59 -9.77
CA LEU A 349 6.98 3.18 -8.39
C LEU A 349 8.44 2.76 -8.22
N THR A 350 8.92 2.72 -6.99
CA THR A 350 10.34 2.51 -6.66
C THR A 350 10.56 1.25 -5.84
N GLU A 351 11.79 0.73 -5.84
CA GLU A 351 12.15 -0.40 -4.98
C GLU A 351 12.00 -0.06 -3.49
N GLU A 352 12.39 1.16 -3.09
CA GLU A 352 12.27 1.63 -1.71
C GLU A 352 10.79 1.74 -1.27
N PHE A 353 9.88 2.03 -2.20
CA PHE A 353 8.44 1.98 -1.97
C PHE A 353 7.96 0.55 -1.66
N VAL A 354 8.44 -0.45 -2.39
CA VAL A 354 8.08 -1.85 -2.12
C VAL A 354 8.61 -2.31 -0.75
N SER A 355 9.85 -1.95 -0.40
CA SER A 355 10.44 -2.30 0.90
C SER A 355 9.70 -1.71 2.10
N VAL A 356 9.25 -0.45 2.04
CA VAL A 356 8.58 0.17 3.20
C VAL A 356 7.11 -0.24 3.37
N TYR A 357 6.50 -0.93 2.39
CA TYR A 357 5.13 -1.44 2.46
C TYR A 357 5.05 -2.94 2.84
N ARG A 358 6.16 -3.54 3.31
CA ARG A 358 6.22 -4.91 3.84
C ARG A 358 5.53 -5.05 5.21
N PHE A 359 4.22 -4.81 5.25
CA PHE A 359 3.41 -4.77 6.46
C PHE A 359 2.79 -6.14 6.84
N HIS A 360 3.51 -7.24 6.58
CA HIS A 360 3.08 -8.60 6.90
C HIS A 360 2.68 -8.81 8.37
N SER A 361 3.23 -8.02 9.31
CA SER A 361 2.83 -8.03 10.73
C SER A 361 1.37 -7.60 10.98
N LEU A 362 0.71 -6.91 10.04
CA LEU A 362 -0.72 -6.57 10.13
C LEU A 362 -1.61 -7.81 10.16
N ILE A 363 -1.14 -8.93 9.63
CA ILE A 363 -1.92 -10.16 9.52
C ILE A 363 -2.04 -10.83 10.91
N PRO A 364 -3.26 -11.03 11.46
CA PRO A 364 -3.46 -11.71 12.74
C PRO A 364 -3.21 -13.22 12.61
N ASP A 365 -3.15 -13.94 13.74
CA ASP A 365 -3.03 -15.40 13.73
C ASP A 365 -4.40 -16.05 13.44
N ASP A 366 -5.47 -15.53 14.05
CA ASP A 366 -6.86 -15.94 13.86
C ASP A 366 -7.81 -14.73 13.73
N VAL A 367 -8.98 -14.96 13.14
CA VAL A 367 -10.06 -13.98 13.04
C VAL A 367 -11.26 -14.48 13.82
N ALA A 368 -11.80 -13.63 14.70
CA ALA A 368 -13.03 -13.91 15.45
C ALA A 368 -14.25 -13.44 14.65
N PHE A 369 -15.17 -14.36 14.35
CA PHE A 369 -16.35 -14.10 13.53
C PHE A 369 -17.63 -13.96 14.36
N PHE A 370 -18.52 -13.09 13.91
CA PHE A 370 -19.73 -12.69 14.63
C PHE A 370 -20.94 -12.52 13.69
N LYS A 371 -22.12 -12.92 14.16
CA LYS A 371 -23.40 -12.55 13.55
C LYS A 371 -23.75 -11.11 13.88
N LEU A 372 -23.79 -10.25 12.86
CA LEU A 372 -24.03 -8.81 13.00
C LEU A 372 -25.35 -8.50 13.72
N ARG A 373 -26.42 -9.27 13.47
CA ARG A 373 -27.75 -8.99 14.04
C ARG A 373 -27.88 -9.28 15.53
N THR A 374 -27.02 -10.14 16.09
CA THR A 374 -27.11 -10.60 17.50
C THR A 374 -25.85 -10.30 18.31
N GLY A 375 -24.73 -9.98 17.64
CA GLY A 375 -23.40 -9.97 18.24
C GLY A 375 -22.87 -11.36 18.59
N GLU A 376 -23.53 -12.43 18.17
CA GLU A 376 -23.14 -13.78 18.55
C GLU A 376 -21.82 -14.17 17.90
N HIS A 377 -20.82 -14.49 18.72
CA HIS A 377 -19.58 -15.12 18.28
C HIS A 377 -19.88 -16.50 17.69
N THR A 378 -19.38 -16.78 16.48
CA THR A 378 -19.56 -18.08 15.82
C THR A 378 -18.33 -18.96 15.95
N SER A 379 -17.14 -18.38 15.78
CA SER A 379 -15.87 -19.13 15.69
C SER A 379 -14.68 -18.19 15.68
N ASN A 380 -13.54 -18.67 16.20
CA ASN A 380 -12.22 -18.18 15.82
C ASN A 380 -11.65 -19.10 14.76
N ILE A 381 -11.14 -18.54 13.65
CA ILE A 381 -10.59 -19.33 12.54
C ILE A 381 -9.17 -18.84 12.26
N PRO A 382 -8.15 -19.73 12.29
CA PRO A 382 -6.78 -19.40 11.88
C PRO A 382 -6.78 -18.84 10.46
N ILE A 383 -6.00 -17.77 10.22
CA ILE A 383 -6.12 -17.05 8.95
C ILE A 383 -5.67 -17.89 7.72
N GLN A 384 -4.78 -18.87 7.95
CA GLN A 384 -4.38 -19.86 6.94
C GLN A 384 -5.56 -20.73 6.45
N ASP A 385 -6.58 -20.96 7.29
CA ASP A 385 -7.76 -21.78 6.97
C ASP A 385 -8.85 -20.96 6.22
N ILE A 386 -8.59 -19.66 6.02
CA ILE A 386 -9.37 -18.71 5.20
C ILE A 386 -8.49 -18.03 4.14
N ALA A 387 -7.38 -18.67 3.77
CA ALA A 387 -6.48 -18.29 2.69
C ALA A 387 -6.75 -19.12 1.42
N PHE A 388 -6.24 -18.63 0.28
CA PHE A 388 -6.26 -19.30 -1.02
C PHE A 388 -7.67 -19.81 -1.41
N GLU A 389 -7.80 -21.09 -1.77
CA GLU A 389 -9.07 -21.73 -2.13
C GLU A 389 -10.10 -21.64 -1.00
N ASN A 390 -9.65 -21.73 0.26
CA ASN A 390 -10.51 -21.70 1.45
C ASN A 390 -11.00 -20.29 1.83
N ALA A 391 -10.67 -19.25 1.06
CA ALA A 391 -11.12 -17.87 1.34
C ALA A 391 -12.64 -17.65 1.36
N ARG A 392 -13.46 -18.66 1.00
CA ARG A 392 -14.93 -18.66 1.15
C ARG A 392 -15.49 -19.56 2.25
N SER A 393 -14.64 -20.31 2.97
CA SER A 393 -15.08 -21.31 3.94
C SER A 393 -16.00 -20.77 5.03
N VAL A 394 -15.95 -19.47 5.33
CA VAL A 394 -16.83 -18.81 6.32
C VAL A 394 -18.26 -18.56 5.82
N PHE A 395 -18.47 -18.48 4.51
CA PHE A 395 -19.80 -18.33 3.91
C PHE A 395 -20.42 -19.71 3.64
N GLU A 396 -19.65 -20.60 3.02
CA GLU A 396 -20.10 -21.94 2.57
C GLU A 396 -20.05 -23.00 3.68
N GLY A 397 -19.37 -22.71 4.80
CA GLY A 397 -19.17 -23.61 5.93
C GLY A 397 -20.22 -23.48 7.05
N PRO A 398 -20.02 -24.16 8.20
CA PRO A 398 -20.99 -24.21 9.29
C PRO A 398 -21.26 -22.86 9.98
N GLN A 399 -20.40 -21.86 9.77
CA GLN A 399 -20.61 -20.48 10.22
C GLN A 399 -21.74 -19.78 9.44
N ASN A 400 -21.93 -20.17 8.17
CA ASN A 400 -22.93 -19.65 7.23
C ASN A 400 -23.04 -18.11 7.32
N LEU A 401 -21.92 -17.40 7.20
CA LEU A 401 -21.87 -15.94 7.25
C LEU A 401 -22.38 -15.34 5.93
N ASN A 402 -22.94 -14.14 5.99
CA ASN A 402 -23.09 -13.27 4.83
C ASN A 402 -21.96 -12.22 4.79
N PHE A 403 -21.88 -11.42 3.72
CA PHE A 403 -20.84 -10.38 3.64
C PHE A 403 -20.96 -9.34 4.76
N ALA A 404 -22.17 -8.99 5.23
CA ALA A 404 -22.32 -8.03 6.33
C ALA A 404 -21.78 -8.56 7.67
N ASP A 405 -21.99 -9.85 7.98
CA ASP A 405 -21.39 -10.54 9.13
C ASP A 405 -19.85 -10.53 9.04
N ALA A 406 -19.29 -10.82 7.85
CA ALA A 406 -17.84 -10.86 7.63
C ALA A 406 -17.20 -9.46 7.69
N PHE A 407 -17.80 -8.45 7.06
CA PHE A 407 -17.38 -7.04 7.17
C PHE A 407 -17.47 -6.54 8.61
N TYR A 408 -18.56 -6.85 9.32
CA TYR A 408 -18.70 -6.51 10.74
C TYR A 408 -17.58 -7.13 11.58
N SER A 409 -17.31 -8.42 11.38
CA SER A 409 -16.24 -9.14 12.05
C SER A 409 -14.88 -8.46 11.82
N PHE A 410 -14.52 -8.18 10.56
CA PHE A 410 -13.28 -7.45 10.23
C PHE A 410 -13.25 -6.02 10.79
N GLY A 411 -14.41 -5.36 10.90
CA GLY A 411 -14.56 -4.01 11.46
C GLY A 411 -14.29 -3.91 12.97
N ILE A 412 -14.46 -5.00 13.72
CA ILE A 412 -14.17 -5.05 15.17
C ILE A 412 -12.90 -5.85 15.54
N ASN A 413 -12.34 -6.64 14.62
CA ASN A 413 -11.05 -7.31 14.80
C ASN A 413 -9.89 -6.33 14.60
N PHE A 414 -8.84 -6.45 15.42
CA PHE A 414 -7.59 -5.73 15.26
C PHE A 414 -6.63 -6.49 14.32
N PRO A 415 -5.90 -5.80 13.44
CA PRO A 415 -4.71 -6.36 12.81
C PRO A 415 -3.53 -6.33 13.79
N GLY A 416 -2.41 -6.95 13.45
CA GLY A 416 -1.18 -6.86 14.25
C GLY A 416 -0.44 -5.52 14.08
N ALA A 417 0.20 -5.01 15.13
CA ALA A 417 1.07 -3.84 15.06
C ALA A 417 2.30 -4.09 14.17
N ILE A 418 2.69 -3.07 13.38
CA ILE A 418 3.87 -3.12 12.51
C ILE A 418 5.12 -2.86 13.37
N THR A 419 5.55 -3.90 14.09
CA THR A 419 6.67 -3.86 15.04
C THR A 419 7.44 -5.19 15.03
N ALA A 420 8.66 -5.18 15.57
CA ALA A 420 9.47 -6.37 15.76
C ALA A 420 8.77 -7.40 16.66
N HIS A 421 9.08 -8.68 16.43
CA HIS A 421 8.45 -9.83 17.08
C HIS A 421 6.92 -9.82 16.96
N ASN A 422 6.39 -9.64 15.74
CA ASN A 422 4.94 -9.63 15.49
C ASN A 422 4.52 -10.10 14.08
N MET A 423 5.40 -10.78 13.32
CA MET A 423 5.03 -11.46 12.07
C MET A 423 4.42 -12.84 12.40
N PRO A 424 3.20 -13.16 11.92
CA PRO A 424 2.53 -14.42 12.25
C PRO A 424 3.32 -15.64 11.78
N SER A 425 3.26 -16.72 12.56
CA SER A 425 4.08 -17.93 12.31
C SER A 425 3.77 -18.61 10.98
N PHE A 426 2.51 -18.59 10.50
CA PHE A 426 2.15 -19.21 9.22
C PHE A 426 2.79 -18.50 8.01
N LEU A 427 3.08 -17.20 8.08
CA LEU A 427 3.83 -16.50 7.03
C LEU A 427 5.31 -16.90 7.01
N ARG A 428 5.82 -17.47 8.11
CA ARG A 428 7.19 -18.00 8.22
C ARG A 428 7.29 -19.49 7.87
N ASP A 429 6.16 -20.12 7.54
CA ASP A 429 6.00 -21.51 7.09
C ASP A 429 4.95 -21.58 5.94
N LEU A 430 4.90 -20.55 5.09
CA LEU A 430 3.82 -20.34 4.14
C LEU A 430 3.88 -21.36 3.01
N LYS A 431 2.86 -22.23 2.93
CA LYS A 431 2.69 -23.20 1.84
C LYS A 431 1.64 -22.67 0.88
N LYS A 432 2.03 -22.47 -0.38
CA LYS A 432 1.15 -21.97 -1.45
C LYS A 432 0.56 -23.14 -2.25
N PRO A 433 -0.62 -22.98 -2.89
CA PRO A 433 -1.26 -24.03 -3.69
C PRO A 433 -0.43 -24.53 -4.89
N ASP A 434 0.53 -23.73 -5.37
CA ASP A 434 1.48 -24.11 -6.42
C ASP A 434 2.68 -24.94 -5.91
N GLY A 435 2.71 -25.29 -4.62
CA GLY A 435 3.78 -26.04 -3.97
C GLY A 435 4.96 -25.19 -3.52
N GLU A 436 4.95 -23.86 -3.72
CA GLU A 436 5.99 -22.98 -3.19
C GLU A 436 5.88 -22.89 -1.66
N HIS A 437 7.01 -23.07 -0.97
CA HIS A 437 7.10 -23.03 0.50
C HIS A 437 8.05 -21.90 0.90
N LEU A 438 7.56 -20.91 1.66
CA LEU A 438 8.27 -19.65 1.93
C LEU A 438 8.31 -19.28 3.43
N ASP A 439 9.48 -18.89 3.92
CA ASP A 439 9.58 -18.02 5.11
C ASP A 439 9.54 -16.57 4.62
N MET A 440 8.37 -15.92 4.68
CA MET A 440 8.19 -14.54 4.21
C MET A 440 9.11 -13.55 4.93
N GLY A 441 9.46 -13.80 6.19
CA GLY A 441 10.42 -12.96 6.92
C GLY A 441 11.84 -13.10 6.37
N CYS A 442 12.26 -14.32 6.00
CA CYS A 442 13.53 -14.53 5.32
C CYS A 442 13.52 -13.94 3.90
N VAL A 443 12.41 -14.11 3.17
CA VAL A 443 12.23 -13.58 1.81
C VAL A 443 12.30 -12.06 1.82
N ASP A 444 11.58 -11.38 2.71
CA ASP A 444 11.54 -9.92 2.80
C ASP A 444 12.95 -9.31 3.00
N ILE A 445 13.72 -9.86 3.95
CA ILE A 445 15.10 -9.44 4.22
C ILE A 445 16.01 -9.72 3.02
N LEU A 446 15.90 -10.91 2.42
CA LEU A 446 16.69 -11.28 1.25
C LEU A 446 16.36 -10.40 0.03
N ARG A 447 15.10 -10.04 -0.19
CA ARG A 447 14.65 -9.22 -1.33
C ARG A 447 15.18 -7.80 -1.27
N ASP A 448 15.13 -7.15 -0.11
CA ASP A 448 15.65 -5.79 0.03
C ASP A 448 17.16 -5.76 -0.25
N ARG A 449 17.90 -6.75 0.29
CA ARG A 449 19.34 -6.91 0.01
C ARG A 449 19.61 -7.22 -1.47
N GLU A 450 18.96 -8.25 -2.04
CA GLU A 450 19.12 -8.68 -3.44
C GLU A 450 18.90 -7.52 -4.44
N ARG A 451 17.91 -6.67 -4.16
CA ARG A 451 17.53 -5.53 -5.01
C ARG A 451 18.34 -4.27 -4.72
N GLY A 452 19.40 -4.36 -3.90
CA GLY A 452 20.26 -3.23 -3.58
C GLY A 452 19.54 -2.10 -2.86
N VAL A 453 18.48 -2.38 -2.09
CA VAL A 453 17.85 -1.35 -1.26
C VAL A 453 18.78 -1.05 -0.07
N PRO A 454 19.17 0.21 0.19
CA PRO A 454 20.11 0.52 1.26
C PRO A 454 19.62 0.08 2.64
N ARG A 455 20.52 -0.49 3.44
CA ARG A 455 20.27 -0.82 4.85
C ARG A 455 19.97 0.42 5.69
N TYR A 456 19.30 0.25 6.83
CA TYR A 456 18.57 1.29 7.55
C TYR A 456 19.38 2.57 7.81
N CYS A 457 20.61 2.46 8.32
CA CYS A 457 21.45 3.62 8.62
C CYS A 457 21.81 4.40 7.35
N GLN A 458 22.18 3.70 6.27
CA GLN A 458 22.49 4.33 4.98
C GLN A 458 21.24 4.92 4.32
N PHE A 459 20.10 4.23 4.40
CA PHE A 459 18.81 4.72 3.93
C PHE A 459 18.47 6.07 4.58
N ARG A 460 18.58 6.18 5.90
CA ARG A 460 18.32 7.43 6.63
C ARG A 460 19.25 8.56 6.23
N ARG A 461 20.53 8.30 5.94
CA ARG A 461 21.44 9.33 5.37
C ARG A 461 20.92 9.86 4.03
N LEU A 462 20.48 8.95 3.15
CA LEU A 462 20.03 9.28 1.79
C LEU A 462 18.66 9.99 1.78
N PHE A 463 17.84 9.81 2.82
CA PHE A 463 16.61 10.56 3.08
C PHE A 463 16.79 11.80 3.96
N ASN A 464 18.04 12.26 4.19
CA ASN A 464 18.37 13.44 5.00
C ASN A 464 17.86 13.37 6.46
N MET A 465 17.77 12.17 7.03
CA MET A 465 17.28 11.91 8.40
C MET A 465 18.44 11.73 9.41
N PRO A 466 18.22 12.03 10.71
CA PRO A 466 19.18 11.69 11.76
C PRO A 466 19.40 10.17 11.86
N VAL A 467 20.65 9.71 11.88
CA VAL A 467 21.01 8.30 12.02
C VAL A 467 21.25 7.97 13.50
N PRO A 468 20.69 6.88 14.06
CA PRO A 468 21.01 6.45 15.42
C PRO A 468 22.48 6.03 15.51
N LYS A 469 23.13 6.32 16.65
CA LYS A 469 24.55 6.01 16.89
C LYS A 469 24.77 4.73 17.72
N SER A 470 23.69 4.08 18.15
CA SER A 470 23.72 2.85 18.95
C SER A 470 22.37 2.14 18.85
N PHE A 471 22.33 0.83 19.14
CA PHE A 471 21.08 0.07 19.16
C PHE A 471 20.08 0.63 20.18
N SER A 472 20.56 1.11 21.34
CA SER A 472 19.72 1.78 22.33
C SER A 472 19.06 3.06 21.77
N ALA A 473 19.76 3.84 20.94
CA ALA A 473 19.17 4.98 20.26
C ALA A 473 18.18 4.57 19.15
N LEU A 474 18.47 3.48 18.42
CA LEU A 474 17.57 2.90 17.42
C LEU A 474 16.26 2.42 18.03
N THR A 475 16.28 1.82 19.23
CA THR A 475 15.09 1.25 19.91
C THR A 475 14.43 2.19 20.91
N GLY A 476 14.80 3.48 20.93
CA GLY A 476 14.27 4.47 21.87
C GLY A 476 14.53 4.18 23.35
N GLY A 477 15.58 3.42 23.65
CA GLY A 477 15.95 3.01 25.01
C GLY A 477 15.48 1.62 25.43
N ASN A 478 14.75 0.87 24.57
CA ASN A 478 14.42 -0.53 24.87
C ASN A 478 15.69 -1.38 24.88
N ALA A 479 16.16 -1.72 26.08
CA ALA A 479 17.42 -2.44 26.32
C ALA A 479 17.38 -3.89 25.80
N THR A 480 16.27 -4.60 25.97
CA THR A 480 16.11 -5.99 25.48
C THR A 480 16.26 -6.04 23.96
N LEU A 481 15.49 -5.23 23.24
CA LEU A 481 15.54 -5.17 21.78
C LEU A 481 16.89 -4.65 21.27
N ALA A 482 17.52 -3.71 22.00
CA ALA A 482 18.86 -3.23 21.66
C ALA A 482 19.92 -4.32 21.80
N THR A 483 19.81 -5.19 22.81
CA THR A 483 20.70 -6.34 23.00
C THR A 483 20.46 -7.41 21.93
N GLU A 484 19.22 -7.73 21.61
CA GLU A 484 18.88 -8.68 20.53
C GLU A 484 19.42 -8.22 19.17
N LEU A 485 19.20 -6.95 18.80
CA LEU A 485 19.77 -6.37 17.59
C LEU A 485 21.29 -6.40 17.59
N SER A 486 21.92 -6.04 18.73
CA SER A 486 23.38 -6.10 18.86
C SER A 486 23.94 -7.53 18.74
N GLN A 487 23.16 -8.56 19.10
CA GLN A 487 23.55 -9.97 18.93
C GLN A 487 23.35 -10.45 17.49
N VAL A 488 22.22 -10.09 16.84
CA VAL A 488 21.91 -10.51 15.47
C VAL A 488 22.81 -9.82 14.44
N TYR A 489 23.26 -8.58 14.69
CA TYR A 489 24.08 -7.79 13.78
C TYR A 489 25.56 -7.66 14.19
N ASP A 490 26.06 -8.54 15.06
CA ASP A 490 27.46 -8.58 15.53
C ASP A 490 27.97 -7.22 16.11
N GLY A 491 27.09 -6.46 16.76
CA GLY A 491 27.40 -5.13 17.29
C GLY A 491 27.48 -4.01 16.24
N ASP A 492 27.28 -4.30 14.95
CA ASP A 492 27.39 -3.34 13.86
C ASP A 492 26.01 -2.81 13.42
N ILE A 493 25.72 -1.56 13.80
CA ILE A 493 24.46 -0.89 13.47
C ILE A 493 24.30 -0.58 11.98
N GLU A 494 25.38 -0.52 11.19
CA GLU A 494 25.30 -0.27 9.75
C GLU A 494 24.77 -1.50 8.99
N LYS A 495 24.87 -2.70 9.58
CA LYS A 495 24.28 -3.93 9.05
C LYS A 495 22.77 -4.05 9.27
N VAL A 496 22.13 -3.18 10.05
CA VAL A 496 20.67 -3.30 10.34
C VAL A 496 19.85 -3.16 9.06
N ASP A 497 19.11 -4.20 8.71
CA ASP A 497 18.26 -4.24 7.51
C ASP A 497 17.16 -3.17 7.58
N LEU A 498 16.74 -2.62 6.43
CA LEU A 498 15.76 -1.52 6.37
C LEU A 498 14.46 -1.87 7.10
N LEU A 499 13.89 -3.03 6.79
CA LEU A 499 12.67 -3.54 7.45
C LEU A 499 12.83 -3.60 8.97
N ILE A 500 13.92 -4.21 9.47
CA ILE A 500 14.17 -4.35 10.90
C ILE A 500 14.32 -3.01 11.60
N GLY A 501 15.09 -2.08 11.00
CA GLY A 501 15.24 -0.74 11.54
C GLY A 501 13.90 0.01 11.62
N CYS A 502 13.06 -0.10 10.59
CA CYS A 502 11.70 0.45 10.60
C CYS A 502 10.78 -0.19 11.65
N LEU A 503 10.90 -1.50 11.90
CA LEU A 503 10.10 -2.23 12.90
C LEU A 503 10.55 -1.99 14.36
N CYS A 504 11.77 -1.48 14.55
CA CYS A 504 12.36 -1.18 15.85
C CYS A 504 12.38 0.32 16.20
N GLU A 505 12.18 1.21 15.22
CA GLU A 505 12.20 2.66 15.39
C GLU A 505 11.03 3.17 16.26
N PRO A 506 11.27 4.06 17.24
CA PRO A 506 10.21 4.72 18.01
C PRO A 506 9.24 5.50 17.11
N LEU A 507 7.97 5.14 17.17
CA LEU A 507 6.93 5.74 16.33
C LEU A 507 6.55 7.15 16.84
N PRO A 508 6.30 8.13 15.95
CA PRO A 508 5.56 9.33 16.29
C PRO A 508 4.22 8.98 16.96
N LYS A 509 3.75 9.80 17.91
CA LYS A 509 2.52 9.50 18.64
C LYS A 509 1.34 9.33 17.68
N GLY A 510 0.72 8.15 17.71
CA GLY A 510 -0.41 7.78 16.86
C GLY A 510 -0.02 6.97 15.62
N PHE A 511 1.23 7.06 15.13
CA PHE A 511 1.63 6.35 13.92
C PHE A 511 1.60 4.83 14.08
N GLY A 512 1.11 4.13 13.05
CA GLY A 512 1.18 2.68 12.93
C GLY A 512 2.50 2.14 12.34
N PHE A 513 3.32 2.98 11.72
CA PHE A 513 4.64 2.62 11.16
C PHE A 513 5.64 3.78 11.23
N SER A 514 6.93 3.51 10.96
CA SER A 514 8.05 4.42 11.27
C SER A 514 8.08 5.74 10.49
N ASP A 515 8.75 6.76 11.04
CA ASP A 515 9.03 8.02 10.32
C ASP A 515 9.91 7.76 9.09
N THR A 516 10.78 6.75 9.12
CA THR A 516 11.57 6.30 7.95
C THR A 516 10.68 5.85 6.80
N ALA A 517 9.74 4.92 7.05
CA ALA A 517 8.79 4.46 6.04
C ALA A 517 7.88 5.60 5.56
N PHE A 518 7.48 6.49 6.49
CA PHE A 518 6.70 7.68 6.17
C PHE A 518 7.40 8.65 5.20
N ARG A 519 8.74 8.73 5.16
CA ARG A 519 9.44 9.61 4.19
C ARG A 519 9.26 9.15 2.75
N VAL A 520 9.26 7.84 2.51
CA VAL A 520 8.90 7.31 1.19
C VAL A 520 7.41 7.51 0.93
N PHE A 521 6.56 7.28 1.94
CA PHE A 521 5.11 7.46 1.82
C PHE A 521 4.74 8.88 1.35
N ILE A 522 5.20 9.94 2.01
CA ILE A 522 4.80 11.32 1.67
C ILE A 522 5.23 11.73 0.25
N LEU A 523 6.41 11.27 -0.19
CA LEU A 523 6.88 11.46 -1.55
C LEU A 523 5.99 10.70 -2.54
N MET A 524 5.88 9.38 -2.37
CA MET A 524 5.29 8.50 -3.36
C MET A 524 3.76 8.56 -3.41
N ALA A 525 3.07 8.72 -2.27
CA ALA A 525 1.61 8.86 -2.25
C ALA A 525 1.15 10.13 -2.98
N SER A 526 1.82 11.28 -2.75
CA SER A 526 1.51 12.50 -3.52
C SER A 526 1.87 12.36 -4.99
N ARG A 527 2.95 11.64 -5.32
CA ARG A 527 3.38 11.36 -6.69
C ARG A 527 2.38 10.49 -7.46
N ARG A 528 1.80 9.44 -6.85
CA ARG A 528 0.77 8.60 -7.48
C ARG A 528 -0.41 9.43 -8.00
N LEU A 529 -0.86 10.41 -7.22
CA LEU A 529 -1.96 11.30 -7.62
C LEU A 529 -1.50 12.39 -8.62
N LYS A 530 -0.36 13.03 -8.35
CA LYS A 530 0.11 14.20 -9.11
C LYS A 530 0.70 13.84 -10.49
N SER A 531 1.17 12.61 -10.69
CA SER A 531 1.65 12.12 -11.99
C SER A 531 0.54 11.49 -12.86
N ASP A 532 -0.65 11.22 -12.33
CA ASP A 532 -1.75 10.61 -13.07
C ASP A 532 -2.62 11.67 -13.75
N ARG A 533 -2.67 11.67 -15.09
CA ARG A 533 -3.46 12.62 -15.88
C ARG A 533 -4.93 12.61 -15.48
N PHE A 534 -5.51 11.45 -15.25
CA PHE A 534 -6.95 11.31 -14.94
C PHE A 534 -7.33 11.85 -13.56
N ILE A 535 -6.37 12.02 -12.64
CA ILE A 535 -6.61 12.65 -11.33
C ILE A 535 -6.17 14.12 -11.38
N ALA A 536 -4.97 14.42 -11.86
CA ALA A 536 -4.40 15.77 -11.76
C ALA A 536 -4.85 16.73 -12.88
N SER A 537 -5.09 16.26 -14.11
CA SER A 537 -5.46 17.12 -15.26
C SER A 537 -6.91 16.96 -15.72
N ASP A 538 -7.38 15.72 -15.76
CA ASP A 538 -8.62 15.29 -16.43
C ASP A 538 -9.70 14.83 -15.46
N PHE A 539 -9.56 15.15 -14.17
CA PHE A 539 -10.62 15.02 -13.17
C PHE A 539 -11.65 16.14 -13.35
N LYS A 540 -12.51 16.00 -14.37
CA LYS A 540 -13.49 17.00 -14.82
C LYS A 540 -14.71 16.35 -15.48
N ASP A 541 -15.82 17.08 -15.52
CA ASP A 541 -17.12 16.59 -16.00
C ASP A 541 -17.06 16.02 -17.43
N GLU A 542 -16.21 16.54 -18.33
CA GLU A 542 -16.11 16.04 -19.72
C GLU A 542 -15.50 14.62 -19.83
N ILE A 543 -14.83 14.14 -18.78
CA ILE A 543 -14.13 12.84 -18.75
C ILE A 543 -14.81 11.89 -17.76
N TYR A 544 -15.26 12.41 -16.62
CA TYR A 544 -15.86 11.63 -15.54
C TYR A 544 -17.40 11.62 -15.55
N THR A 545 -18.05 12.49 -16.33
CA THR A 545 -19.42 13.02 -16.10
C THR A 545 -19.54 13.82 -14.81
N LYS A 546 -20.50 14.75 -14.76
CA LYS A 546 -20.84 15.46 -13.54
C LYS A 546 -21.20 14.48 -12.41
N GLU A 547 -22.07 13.52 -12.69
CA GLU A 547 -22.49 12.53 -11.70
C GLU A 547 -21.34 11.63 -11.22
N GLY A 548 -20.33 11.38 -12.07
CA GLY A 548 -19.11 10.66 -11.67
C GLY A 548 -18.19 11.48 -10.77
N ILE A 549 -18.03 12.79 -11.03
CA ILE A 549 -17.32 13.69 -10.12
C ILE A 549 -18.05 13.79 -8.77
N ASP A 550 -19.37 14.00 -8.79
CA ASP A 550 -20.20 14.03 -7.58
C ASP A 550 -20.08 12.68 -6.82
N TRP A 551 -20.11 11.53 -7.51
CA TRP A 551 -19.92 10.20 -6.88
C TRP A 551 -18.57 10.08 -6.17
N VAL A 552 -17.47 10.56 -6.77
CA VAL A 552 -16.16 10.56 -6.10
C VAL A 552 -16.12 11.52 -4.93
N GLN A 553 -16.71 12.71 -5.03
CA GLN A 553 -16.61 13.74 -3.99
C GLN A 553 -17.53 13.48 -2.80
N ASP A 554 -18.74 12.97 -3.02
CA ASP A 554 -19.78 12.87 -1.99
C ASP A 554 -19.75 11.57 -1.18
N ASN A 555 -18.96 10.56 -1.59
CA ASN A 555 -18.94 9.24 -0.94
C ASN A 555 -17.60 8.91 -0.26
N ASP A 556 -17.67 8.22 0.87
CA ASP A 556 -16.54 7.63 1.60
C ASP A 556 -16.63 6.09 1.69
N MET A 557 -15.67 5.42 2.34
CA MET A 557 -15.67 3.96 2.50
C MET A 557 -16.89 3.46 3.30
N ARG A 558 -17.41 4.24 4.26
CA ARG A 558 -18.62 3.92 5.02
C ARG A 558 -19.86 4.03 4.13
N ASP A 559 -19.93 4.98 3.21
CA ASP A 559 -21.01 5.05 2.21
C ASP A 559 -20.96 3.86 1.26
N VAL A 560 -19.78 3.46 0.77
CA VAL A 560 -19.60 2.26 -0.06
C VAL A 560 -20.08 1.00 0.69
N LEU A 561 -19.64 0.80 1.93
CA LEU A 561 -20.08 -0.32 2.76
C LEU A 561 -21.60 -0.31 2.99
N VAL A 562 -22.20 0.84 3.32
CA VAL A 562 -23.63 0.96 3.64
C VAL A 562 -24.52 0.90 2.40
N ARG A 563 -24.02 1.25 1.22
CA ARG A 563 -24.74 1.13 -0.06
C ARG A 563 -25.01 -0.32 -0.41
N HIS A 564 -24.01 -1.19 -0.22
CA HIS A 564 -24.09 -2.61 -0.56
C HIS A 564 -24.54 -3.48 0.62
N PHE A 565 -24.23 -3.10 1.86
CA PHE A 565 -24.56 -3.84 3.08
C PHE A 565 -25.26 -2.95 4.12
N PRO A 566 -26.56 -2.63 3.94
CA PRO A 566 -27.28 -1.63 4.74
C PRO A 566 -27.36 -1.91 6.25
N ASP A 567 -27.25 -3.18 6.67
CA ASP A 567 -27.24 -3.58 8.09
C ASP A 567 -26.00 -3.02 8.83
N LEU A 568 -24.91 -2.69 8.12
CA LEU A 568 -23.70 -2.07 8.69
C LEU A 568 -23.91 -0.65 9.23
N ARG A 569 -25.05 -0.01 8.98
CA ARG A 569 -25.36 1.34 9.51
C ARG A 569 -25.29 1.43 11.03
N ALA A 570 -25.63 0.34 11.74
CA ALA A 570 -25.60 0.32 13.21
C ALA A 570 -24.17 0.35 13.78
N PRO A 571 -23.26 -0.59 13.45
CA PRO A 571 -21.87 -0.55 13.95
C PRO A 571 -21.06 0.64 13.42
N LEU A 572 -21.42 1.21 12.25
CA LEU A 572 -20.78 2.39 11.64
C LEU A 572 -21.40 3.74 12.07
N LYS A 573 -22.36 3.76 12.99
CA LYS A 573 -23.12 4.98 13.32
C LYS A 573 -22.23 6.12 13.82
N ASP A 574 -21.37 5.84 14.79
CA ASP A 574 -20.50 6.82 15.46
C ASP A 574 -19.03 6.70 15.00
N VAL A 575 -18.78 5.90 13.95
CA VAL A 575 -17.46 5.65 13.34
C VAL A 575 -17.20 6.70 12.27
N LYS A 576 -16.21 7.58 12.51
CA LYS A 576 -15.83 8.67 11.58
C LYS A 576 -15.01 8.22 10.36
N ASN A 577 -14.44 7.03 10.40
CA ASN A 577 -13.50 6.52 9.40
C ASN A 577 -13.62 5.00 9.40
N ALA A 578 -13.96 4.39 8.26
CA ALA A 578 -14.32 2.97 8.21
C ALA A 578 -13.16 2.01 8.55
N PHE A 579 -11.92 2.50 8.61
CA PHE A 579 -10.73 1.73 9.01
C PHE A 579 -10.40 1.81 10.51
N ALA A 580 -11.10 2.64 11.28
CA ALA A 580 -11.03 2.62 12.74
C ALA A 580 -11.88 1.46 13.31
N PRO A 581 -11.63 0.98 14.53
CA PRO A 581 -12.47 -0.05 15.18
C PRO A 581 -13.95 0.37 15.27
N TRP A 582 -14.86 -0.52 14.86
CA TRP A 582 -16.29 -0.25 14.81
C TRP A 582 -16.99 -0.40 16.17
N GLY A 583 -18.20 0.14 16.26
CA GLY A 583 -19.09 -0.10 17.40
C GLY A 583 -19.45 -1.59 17.48
N LYS A 584 -19.23 -2.19 18.65
CA LYS A 584 -19.71 -3.55 18.95
C LYS A 584 -21.23 -3.52 19.08
N VAL A 585 -21.88 -4.66 18.81
CA VAL A 585 -23.33 -4.83 18.93
C VAL A 585 -23.67 -6.10 19.69
N GLY A 586 -24.70 -6.06 20.54
CA GLY A 586 -25.23 -7.23 21.24
C GLY A 586 -24.15 -8.03 21.98
N ARG A 587 -24.20 -9.37 21.85
CA ARG A 587 -23.28 -10.28 22.57
C ARG A 587 -21.79 -10.09 22.26
N SER A 588 -21.42 -9.34 21.23
CA SER A 588 -20.00 -9.07 20.92
C SER A 588 -19.36 -8.10 21.91
N GLU A 589 -20.17 -7.32 22.65
CA GLU A 589 -19.72 -6.51 23.80
C GLU A 589 -19.26 -7.36 24.99
N GLU A 590 -19.69 -8.62 25.07
CA GLU A 590 -19.34 -9.56 26.15
C GLU A 590 -18.08 -10.38 25.83
N TYR A 591 -17.71 -10.52 24.55
CA TYR A 591 -16.54 -11.28 24.13
C TYR A 591 -15.22 -10.59 24.53
N ARG A 592 -14.24 -11.37 25.01
CA ARG A 592 -12.97 -10.90 25.61
C ARG A 592 -11.70 -11.45 24.94
N GLY A 593 -11.82 -12.12 23.79
CA GLY A 593 -10.66 -12.60 23.05
C GLY A 593 -9.78 -11.46 22.53
N VAL A 594 -8.48 -11.72 22.40
CA VAL A 594 -7.43 -10.77 22.02
C VAL A 594 -7.66 -10.11 20.65
N GLN A 595 -8.45 -10.75 19.79
CA GLN A 595 -8.76 -10.28 18.44
C GLN A 595 -9.55 -8.97 18.47
N ILE A 596 -10.42 -8.75 19.46
CA ILE A 596 -11.28 -7.55 19.55
C ILE A 596 -11.14 -6.80 20.90
N THR A 597 -10.15 -7.16 21.71
CA THR A 597 -9.94 -6.62 23.07
C THR A 597 -8.58 -5.96 23.13
N ALA A 598 -8.55 -4.64 23.29
CA ALA A 598 -7.29 -3.91 23.46
C ALA A 598 -6.63 -4.31 24.78
N PRO A 599 -5.30 -4.51 24.82
CA PRO A 599 -4.59 -4.77 26.07
C PRO A 599 -4.71 -3.56 27.01
N GLU A 600 -4.72 -3.84 28.31
CA GLU A 600 -4.61 -2.80 29.34
C GLU A 600 -3.27 -2.05 29.20
N LYS A 601 -3.28 -0.75 29.50
CA LYS A 601 -2.18 0.19 29.20
C LYS A 601 -1.30 0.50 30.41
#